data_AF-A0A5D8YVF7-F1
#
_entry.id   AF-A0A5D8YVF7-F1
#
_cell.length_a   1.000
_cell.length_b   1.000
_cell.length_c   1.000
_cell.angle_alpha   90.00
_cell.angle_beta   90.00
_cell.angle_gamma   90.00
#
_symmetry.space_group_name_H-M   'P 1'
#
loop_
_entity.id
_entity.type
_entity.pdbx_description
1 polymer ?
#
loop_
_entity_poly.entity_id
_entity_poly.type
_entity_poly.pdbx_seq_one_letter_code
_entity_poly.pdbx_strand_id
1 'polypeptide(L)' 'MAEYVIITDTSCLILLDKIGALNLLYTLYRNVLITPQIAAEFKTALPAWIQVVSVKNSNLLKAYANQVDLGEASAIA' A
#
# COMPACT_ATOMS: atom_id res chain seq x y z
N MET A 1 5.39 14.27 13.53
CA MET A 1 5.69 12.85 13.18
C MET A 1 4.76 12.49 12.04
N ALA A 2 5.19 11.69 11.06
CA ALA A 2 4.34 11.36 9.91
C ALA A 2 3.02 10.74 10.41
N GLU A 3 1.90 11.39 10.09
CA GLU A 3 0.57 11.05 10.63
C GLU A 3 -0.07 9.88 9.87
N TYR A 4 0.70 9.15 9.05
CA TYR A 4 0.20 8.10 8.18
C TYR A 4 1.22 6.97 8.03
N VAL A 5 0.71 5.77 7.74
CA VAL A 5 1.50 4.61 7.35
C VAL A 5 1.29 4.33 5.86
N ILE A 6 2.36 3.97 5.16
CA ILE A 6 2.27 3.47 3.78
C ILE A 6 2.47 1.97 3.83
N ILE A 7 1.55 1.20 3.26
CA ILE A 7 1.75 -0.25 3.06
C ILE A 7 2.50 -0.42 1.74
N THR A 8 3.65 -1.08 1.79
CA THR A 8 4.55 -1.23 0.63
C THR A 8 4.37 -2.58 -0.08
N ASP A 9 4.10 -3.63 0.68
CA ASP A 9 3.89 -4.99 0.16
C ASP A 9 2.42 -5.37 0.29
N THR A 10 1.81 -5.72 -0.85
CA THR A 10 0.43 -6.19 -0.96
C THR A 10 0.17 -7.43 -0.09
N SER A 11 1.19 -8.26 0.16
CA SER A 11 1.10 -9.46 1.00
C SER A 11 0.59 -9.15 2.42
N CYS A 12 0.92 -7.97 2.95
CA CYS A 12 0.42 -7.49 4.24
C CYS A 12 -1.11 -7.38 4.25
N LEU A 13 -1.69 -6.76 3.21
CA LEU A 13 -3.14 -6.62 3.07
C LEU A 13 -3.80 -7.99 2.85
N ILE A 14 -3.24 -8.81 1.96
CA ILE A 14 -3.77 -10.15 1.64
C ILE A 14 -3.84 -11.02 2.88
N LEU A 15 -2.78 -11.07 3.69
CA LEU A 15 -2.73 -11.92 4.87
C LEU A 15 -3.70 -11.43 5.96
N LEU A 16 -3.75 -10.11 6.21
CA LEU A 16 -4.66 -9.53 7.18
C LEU A 16 -6.13 -9.71 6.77
N ASP A 17 -6.45 -9.60 5.48
CA ASP A 17 -7.78 -9.87 4.94
C ASP A 17 -8.17 -11.35 5.15
N LYS A 18 -7.26 -12.27 4.79
CA LYS A 18 -7.48 -13.73 4.96
C LYS A 18 -7.78 -14.15 6.39
N ILE A 19 -7.22 -13.46 7.39
CA ILE A 19 -7.46 -13.75 8.80
C ILE A 19 -8.53 -12.84 9.43
N GLY A 20 -9.20 -11.98 8.64
CA GLY A 20 -10.24 -11.08 9.12
C GLY A 20 -9.73 -9.95 10.03
N ALA A 21 -8.45 -9.59 9.95
CA ALA A 21 -7.77 -8.65 10.84
C ALA A 21 -7.34 -7.33 10.16
N LEU A 22 -7.87 -7.01 8.97
CA LEU A 22 -7.53 -5.79 8.22
C LEU A 22 -7.75 -4.49 9.04
N ASN A 23 -8.75 -4.49 9.94
CA ASN A 23 -9.03 -3.41 10.90
C ASN A 23 -7.82 -3.05 11.80
N LEU A 24 -6.90 -3.98 12.06
CA LEU A 24 -5.72 -3.69 12.89
C LEU A 24 -4.91 -2.50 12.35
N LEU A 25 -4.81 -2.36 11.02
CA LEU A 25 -4.11 -1.24 10.40
C LEU A 25 -4.79 0.10 10.73
N TYR A 26 -6.12 0.15 10.68
CA TYR A 26 -6.87 1.35 11.04
C TYR A 26 -6.74 1.68 12.54
N THR A 27 -6.80 0.66 13.40
CA THR A 27 -6.69 0.83 14.86
C THR A 27 -5.32 1.38 15.26
N LEU A 28 -4.25 0.91 14.62
CA LEU A 28 -2.88 1.30 14.95
C LEU A 28 -2.46 2.64 14.34
N TYR A 29 -2.85 2.91 13.09
CA TYR A 29 -2.28 4.02 12.32
C TYR A 29 -3.30 5.10 11.92
N ARG A 30 -4.60 4.79 11.92
CA ARG A 30 -5.74 5.62 11.47
C ARG A 30 -5.70 6.07 10.00
N ASN A 31 -4.55 6.50 9.50
CA ASN A 31 -4.33 6.95 8.14
C ASN A 31 -3.43 5.94 7.43
N VAL A 32 -4.04 5.10 6.60
CA VAL A 32 -3.35 4.04 5.86
C VAL A 32 -3.38 4.38 4.38
N LEU A 33 -2.20 4.49 3.78
CA LEU A 33 -2.02 4.82 2.38
C LEU A 33 -1.49 3.62 1.61
N ILE A 34 -1.93 3.47 0.36
CA ILE A 34 -1.37 2.54 -0.62
C ILE A 34 -1.31 3.21 -1.99
N THR A 35 -0.65 2.57 -2.94
CA THR A 35 -0.62 3.01 -4.34
C THR A 35 -1.64 2.28 -5.20
N PRO A 36 -1.96 2.79 -6.41
CA PRO A 36 -2.80 2.08 -7.37
C PRO A 36 -2.26 0.71 -7.77
N GLN A 37 -0.94 0.52 -7.78
CA GLN A 37 -0.28 -0.74 -8.10
C GLN A 37 -0.61 -1.81 -7.04
N ILE A 38 -0.44 -1.46 -5.77
CA ILE A 38 -0.79 -2.33 -4.63
C ILE A 38 -2.30 -2.63 -4.62
N ALA A 39 -3.13 -1.62 -4.88
CA ALA A 39 -4.58 -1.82 -4.99
C ALA A 39 -4.95 -2.82 -6.10
N ALA A 40 -4.27 -2.75 -7.25
CA ALA A 40 -4.48 -3.65 -8.38
C ALA A 40 -3.98 -5.08 -8.10
N GLU A 41 -2.92 -5.25 -7.31
CA GLU A 41 -2.44 -6.56 -6.86
C GLU A 41 -3.35 -7.20 -5.82
N PHE A 42 -3.93 -6.41 -4.92
CA PHE A 42 -4.81 -6.89 -3.85
C PHE A 42 -6.07 -7.56 -4.41
N LYS A 43 -6.62 -7.05 -5.53
CA LYS A 43 -7.78 -7.61 -6.28
C LYS A 43 -9.07 -7.82 -5.47
N THR A 44 -9.13 -7.30 -4.25
CA THR A 44 -10.28 -7.37 -3.34
C THR A 44 -10.76 -5.95 -3.03
N ALA A 45 -12.02 -5.82 -2.61
CA ALA A 45 -12.57 -4.54 -2.18
C ALA A 45 -11.77 -3.97 -1.00
N LEU A 46 -11.27 -2.75 -1.16
CA LEU A 46 -10.56 -2.03 -0.10
C LEU A 46 -11.57 -1.34 0.83
N PRO A 47 -11.36 -1.37 2.15
CA PRO A 47 -12.12 -0.54 3.07
C PRO A 47 -11.97 0.95 2.76
N ALA A 48 -13.03 1.72 3.00
CA ALA A 48 -13.06 3.17 2.71
C ALA A 48 -12.02 4.00 3.48
N TRP A 49 -11.46 3.47 4.56
CA TRP A 49 -10.41 4.13 5.35
C TRP A 49 -8.99 3.95 4.77
N ILE A 50 -8.80 3.06 3.80
CA ILE A 50 -7.55 2.97 3.03
C ILE A 50 -7.59 3.99 1.91
N GLN A 51 -6.62 4.89 1.87
CA GLN A 51 -6.51 5.90 0.82
C GLN A 51 -5.54 5.42 -0.27
N VAL A 52 -5.99 5.47 -1.52
CA VAL A 52 -5.15 5.18 -2.69
C VAL A 52 -4.56 6.49 -3.22
N VAL A 53 -3.22 6.58 -3.21
CA VAL A 53 -2.50 7.79 -3.60
C VAL A 53 -1.55 7.47 -4.76
N SER A 54 -1.64 8.26 -5.84
CA SER A 54 -0.74 8.11 -6.99
C SER A 54 0.69 8.51 -6.65
N VAL A 55 1.64 7.74 -7.21
CA VAL A 55 3.08 8.01 -7.19
C VAL A 55 3.37 9.44 -7.65
N LYS A 56 4.26 10.13 -6.94
CA LYS A 56 4.66 11.50 -7.30
C LYS A 56 5.92 11.52 -8.17
N ASN A 57 6.86 10.61 -7.91
CA ASN A 57 8.13 10.59 -8.61
C ASN A 57 8.23 9.40 -9.59
N SER A 58 7.77 9.62 -10.83
CA SER A 58 7.82 8.58 -11.86
C SER A 58 9.24 8.15 -12.25
N ASN A 59 10.26 9.00 -12.04
CA ASN A 59 11.65 8.61 -12.30
C ASN A 59 12.14 7.63 -11.24
N LEU A 60 11.77 7.87 -9.97
CA LEU A 60 12.13 7.00 -8.85
C LEU A 60 11.44 5.63 -8.96
N LEU A 61 10.15 5.62 -9.34
CA LEU A 61 9.42 4.39 -9.64
C LEU A 61 10.16 3.56 -10.70
N LYS A 62 10.57 4.16 -11.81
CA LYS A 62 11.30 3.45 -12.89
C LYS A 62 12.66 2.94 -12.41
N ALA A 63 13.35 3.69 -11.56
CA ALA A 63 14.65 3.29 -11.03
C ALA A 63 14.56 2.08 -10.10
N TYR A 64 13.50 1.99 -9.28
CA TYR A 64 13.31 0.92 -8.32
C TYR A 64 12.50 -0.28 -8.83
N ALA A 65 11.66 -0.12 -9.86
CA ALA A 65 10.86 -1.22 -10.41
C ALA A 65 11.71 -2.39 -10.99
N ASN A 66 13.02 -2.19 -11.21
CA ASN A 66 13.95 -3.24 -11.61
C ASN A 66 14.74 -3.85 -10.43
N GLN A 67 14.57 -3.30 -9.23
CA GLN A 67 15.30 -3.71 -8.02
C GLN A 67 14.38 -4.39 -6.99
N VAL A 68 13.12 -3.94 -6.93
CA VAL A 68 12.06 -4.47 -6.07
C VAL A 68 10.78 -4.66 -6.89
N ASP A 69 9.77 -5.30 -6.29
CA ASP A 69 8.49 -5.48 -6.96
C ASP A 69 7.81 -4.14 -7.28
N LEU A 70 6.94 -4.12 -8.29
CA LEU A 70 6.26 -2.91 -8.76
C LEU A 70 5.40 -2.26 -7.65
N GLY A 71 4.74 -3.06 -6.82
CA GLY A 71 4.00 -2.57 -5.65
C GLY A 71 4.91 -1.82 -4.68
N GLU A 72 6.02 -2.43 -4.29
CA GLU A 72 7.00 -1.84 -3.37
C GLU A 72 7.67 -0.59 -3.95
N ALA A 73 8.10 -0.66 -5.22
CA ALA A 73 8.72 0.46 -5.93
C ALA A 73 7.77 1.68 -6.00
N SER A 74 6.47 1.42 -6.16
CA SER A 74 5.47 2.49 -6.17
C SER A 74 5.27 3.13 -4.81
N ALA A 75 5.30 2.37 -3.72
CA ALA A 75 5.12 2.92 -2.38
C ALA A 75 6.31 3.77 -1.91
N ILE A 76 7.50 3.54 -2.49
CA ILE A 76 8.72 4.32 -2.22
C ILE A 76 8.73 5.66 -3.00
N ALA A 77 8.02 5.75 -4.12
CA ALA A 77 8.15 6.81 -5.14
C ALA A 77 7.06 7.90 -5.13
#